data_AF-A0A0D3IZ92-F1
#
_entry.id   AF-A0A0D3IZ92-F1
#
_cell.length_a   1.000
_cell.length_b   1.000
_cell.length_c   1.000
_cell.angle_alpha   90.00
_cell.angle_beta   90.00
_cell.angle_gamma   90.00
#
_symmetry.space_group_name_H-M   'P 1'
#
loop_
_entity.id
_entity.type
_entity.pdbx_description
1 polymer ?
#
loop_
_entity_poly.entity_id
_entity_poly.type
_entity_poly.pdbx_seq_one_letter_code
_entity_poly.pdbx_strand_id
1 'polypeptide(L)'
;MEGCHFCRRVREVATELDMVVNLVPSARGSRSRDALAEYAAAAGSNVQVPFLLDGDTRLFESEEICRHLIAKYGATVDVPGVGTGFVASALRLGRGGLVDKSALPAPPDRPLVLYSYEGNQFCRLVREVLCELDLPYELRSAGKGSPRREELKILTGGSSQCPFLLDPNSGVQLAESADIVEYLRGRYSRGGASVGSS
;
A
#
# COMPACT_ATOMS: atom_id res chain seq x y z
N MET A 1 -1.91 6.52 -3.73
CA MET A 1 -3.26 6.04 -4.13
C MET A 1 -3.12 4.81 -5.00
N GLU A 2 -4.04 3.83 -4.92
CA GLU A 2 -3.94 2.58 -5.70
C GLU A 2 -4.25 2.78 -7.19
N GLY A 3 -5.26 3.59 -7.52
CA GLY A 3 -5.65 3.87 -8.91
C GLY A 3 -4.71 4.81 -9.70
N CYS A 4 -3.65 5.33 -9.09
CA CYS A 4 -2.71 6.25 -9.73
C CYS A 4 -1.54 5.49 -10.38
N HIS A 5 -1.35 5.64 -11.69
CA HIS A 5 -0.28 4.93 -12.41
C HIS A 5 1.13 5.33 -11.96
N PHE A 6 1.34 6.61 -11.60
CA PHE A 6 2.61 7.08 -11.03
C PHE A 6 2.91 6.45 -9.67
N CYS A 7 1.89 6.33 -8.80
CA CYS A 7 2.04 5.65 -7.51
C CYS A 7 2.36 4.16 -7.69
N ARG A 8 1.72 3.51 -8.67
CA ARG A 8 1.98 2.11 -9.00
C ARG A 8 3.43 1.90 -9.44
N ARG A 9 3.96 2.75 -10.33
CA ARG A 9 5.35 2.68 -10.78
C ARG A 9 6.35 2.73 -9.61
N VAL A 10 6.13 3.63 -8.65
CA VAL A 10 6.99 3.71 -7.45
C VAL A 10 6.92 2.43 -6.60
N ARG A 11 5.72 1.85 -6.44
CA ARG A 11 5.56 0.58 -5.70
C ARG A 11 6.13 -0.64 -6.44
N GLU A 12 6.13 -0.62 -7.78
CA GLU A 12 6.81 -1.63 -8.60
C GLU A 12 8.32 -1.57 -8.35
N VAL A 13 8.94 -0.39 -8.41
CA VAL A 13 10.36 -0.22 -8.05
C VAL A 13 10.64 -0.64 -6.61
N ALA A 14 9.82 -0.24 -5.64
CA ALA A 14 9.99 -0.69 -4.26
C ALA A 14 9.88 -2.23 -4.11
N THR A 15 9.05 -2.88 -4.93
CA THR A 15 8.94 -4.34 -4.99
C THR A 15 10.19 -4.99 -5.60
N GLU A 16 10.70 -4.44 -6.70
CA GLU A 16 11.92 -4.91 -7.36
C GLU A 16 13.15 -4.77 -6.45
N LEU A 17 13.20 -3.68 -5.69
CA LEU A 17 14.24 -3.41 -4.70
C LEU A 17 14.08 -4.20 -3.40
N ASP A 18 13.08 -5.07 -3.32
CA ASP A 18 12.71 -5.82 -2.11
C ASP A 18 12.66 -4.91 -0.87
N MET A 19 12.06 -3.72 -0.98
CA MET A 19 11.95 -2.79 0.15
C MET A 19 10.77 -3.10 1.08
N VAL A 20 10.92 -2.74 2.34
CA VAL A 20 9.80 -2.53 3.25
C VAL A 20 9.48 -1.04 3.24
N VAL A 21 8.24 -0.68 2.90
CA VAL A 21 7.84 0.73 2.74
C VAL A 21 6.60 1.05 3.54
N ASN A 22 6.64 2.18 4.24
CA ASN A 22 5.47 2.73 4.93
C ASN A 22 4.62 3.50 3.91
N LEU A 23 3.44 2.97 3.61
CA LEU A 23 2.49 3.58 2.70
C LEU A 23 1.40 4.30 3.47
N VAL A 24 1.28 5.59 3.18
CA VAL A 24 0.16 6.41 3.61
C VAL A 24 -0.77 6.58 2.42
N PRO A 25 -2.00 6.03 2.46
CA PRO A 25 -2.98 6.32 1.43
C PRO A 25 -3.24 7.82 1.31
N SER A 26 -3.36 8.28 0.07
CA SER A 26 -3.62 9.68 -0.27
C SER A 26 -4.69 9.77 -1.35
N ALA A 27 -5.72 8.93 -1.20
CA ALA A 27 -6.87 8.98 -2.10
C ALA A 27 -7.57 10.34 -2.01
N ARG A 28 -8.40 10.70 -2.99
CA ARG A 28 -9.17 11.96 -2.89
C ARG A 28 -10.07 11.91 -1.64
N GLY A 29 -10.02 12.95 -0.81
CA GLY A 29 -10.69 12.99 0.50
C GLY A 29 -9.88 12.40 1.67
N SER A 30 -8.66 11.91 1.44
CA SER A 30 -7.77 11.41 2.49
C SER A 30 -7.24 12.51 3.40
N ARG A 31 -7.13 12.20 4.69
CA ARG A 31 -6.54 13.08 5.71
C ARG A 31 -5.05 13.34 5.47
N SER A 32 -4.36 12.43 4.78
CA SER A 32 -2.94 12.62 4.46
C SER A 32 -2.70 13.74 3.44
N ARG A 33 -3.75 14.18 2.72
CA ARG A 33 -3.63 15.27 1.75
C ARG A 33 -3.35 16.62 2.40
N ASP A 34 -3.72 16.81 3.66
CA ASP A 34 -3.40 18.03 4.41
C ASP A 34 -1.89 18.11 4.68
N ALA A 35 -1.29 17.01 5.13
CA ALA A 35 0.16 16.92 5.28
C ALA A 35 0.88 17.09 3.92
N LEU A 36 0.36 16.48 2.84
CA LEU A 36 0.90 16.70 1.50
C LEU A 36 0.79 18.16 1.04
N ALA A 37 -0.26 18.88 1.45
CA ALA A 37 -0.42 20.31 1.15
C ALA A 37 0.63 21.16 1.84
N GLU A 38 0.99 20.84 3.09
CA GLU A 38 2.08 21.49 3.80
C GLU A 38 3.42 21.29 3.07
N TYR A 39 3.74 20.04 2.70
CA TYR A 39 4.96 19.74 1.96
C TYR A 39 4.99 20.40 0.57
N ALA A 40 3.85 20.40 -0.14
CA ALA A 40 3.75 21.01 -1.45
C ALA A 40 3.92 22.54 -1.35
N ALA A 41 3.29 23.19 -0.37
CA ALA A 41 3.44 24.62 -0.12
C ALA A 41 4.89 24.99 0.19
N ALA A 42 5.58 24.21 1.04
CA ALA A 42 6.99 24.41 1.33
C ALA A 42 7.90 24.27 0.10
N ALA A 43 7.48 23.48 -0.90
CA ALA A 43 8.18 23.29 -2.16
C ALA A 43 7.73 24.27 -3.27
N GLY A 44 6.79 25.19 -3.00
CA GLY A 44 6.21 26.08 -4.00
C GLY A 44 5.44 25.33 -5.10
N SER A 45 4.88 24.15 -4.78
CA SER A 45 4.22 23.24 -5.71
C SER A 45 2.78 22.93 -5.28
N ASN A 46 2.04 22.25 -6.16
CA ASN A 46 0.69 21.76 -5.88
C ASN A 46 0.74 20.36 -5.25
N VAL A 47 -0.33 20.00 -4.52
CA VAL A 47 -0.46 18.64 -3.95
C VAL A 47 -0.51 17.60 -5.07
N GLN A 48 0.53 16.79 -5.15
CA GLN A 48 0.62 15.68 -6.09
C GLN A 48 1.05 14.38 -5.40
N VAL A 49 0.73 13.27 -6.05
CA VAL A 49 1.07 11.91 -5.60
C VAL A 49 1.64 11.13 -6.78
N PRO A 50 2.64 10.26 -6.57
CA PRO A 50 3.24 9.88 -5.29
C PRO A 50 4.09 10.99 -4.66
N PHE A 51 4.33 10.87 -3.36
CA PHE A 51 5.27 11.70 -2.63
C PHE A 51 6.17 10.76 -1.81
N LEU A 52 7.47 10.99 -1.87
CA LEU A 52 8.46 10.24 -1.10
C LEU A 52 9.03 11.13 0.00
N LEU A 53 9.05 10.57 1.21
CA LEU A 53 9.90 11.01 2.30
C LEU A 53 10.95 9.93 2.56
N ASP A 54 12.23 10.29 2.46
CA ASP A 54 13.35 9.40 2.75
C ASP A 54 14.44 10.16 3.51
N GLY A 55 14.38 10.10 4.84
CA GLY A 55 15.13 11.02 5.70
C GLY A 55 14.72 12.47 5.41
N ASP A 56 15.69 13.32 5.08
CA ASP A 56 15.45 14.70 4.69
C ASP A 56 15.06 14.87 3.21
N THR A 57 15.18 13.80 2.40
CA THR A 57 14.82 13.84 0.98
C THR A 57 13.30 13.87 0.81
N ARG A 58 12.81 14.85 0.03
CA ARG A 58 11.40 15.03 -0.31
C ARG A 58 11.25 15.12 -1.83
N LEU A 59 10.53 14.17 -2.42
CA LEU A 59 10.36 14.09 -3.89
C LEU A 59 8.89 13.88 -4.25
N PHE A 60 8.46 14.51 -5.34
CA PHE A 60 7.07 14.45 -5.81
C PHE A 60 6.94 13.80 -7.20
N GLU A 61 7.99 13.90 -8.03
CA GLU A 61 7.95 13.34 -9.37
C GLU A 61 8.28 11.85 -9.33
N SER A 62 7.37 11.02 -9.85
CA SER A 62 7.53 9.57 -9.78
C SER A 62 8.82 9.06 -10.42
N GLU A 63 9.30 9.70 -11.49
CA GLU A 63 10.58 9.34 -12.12
C GLU A 63 11.79 9.68 -11.24
N GLU A 64 11.75 10.82 -10.56
CA GLU A 64 12.79 11.21 -9.61
C GLU A 64 12.79 10.31 -8.39
N ILE A 65 11.60 9.97 -7.88
CA ILE A 65 11.42 9.00 -6.80
C ILE A 65 12.04 7.66 -7.21
N CYS A 66 11.67 7.12 -8.38
CA CYS A 66 12.20 5.84 -8.84
C CYS A 66 13.72 5.89 -9.00
N ARG A 67 14.26 6.95 -9.61
CA ARG A 67 15.70 7.14 -9.79
C ARG A 67 16.43 7.21 -8.45
N HIS A 68 15.88 7.96 -7.49
CA HIS A 68 16.43 8.08 -6.13
C HIS A 68 16.46 6.73 -5.42
N LEU A 69 15.35 5.98 -5.46
CA LEU A 69 15.28 4.66 -4.83
C LEU A 69 16.29 3.68 -5.44
N ILE A 70 16.37 3.62 -6.77
CA ILE A 70 17.33 2.75 -7.47
C ILE A 70 18.77 3.18 -7.16
N ALA A 71 19.08 4.47 -7.19
CA ALA A 71 20.44 4.96 -6.94
C ALA A 71 20.89 4.70 -5.49
N LYS A 72 19.98 4.87 -4.51
CA LYS A 72 20.31 4.73 -3.08
C LYS A 72 20.24 3.29 -2.58
N TYR A 73 19.29 2.50 -3.08
CA TYR A 73 18.97 1.16 -2.57
C TYR A 73 19.18 0.04 -3.59
N GLY A 74 19.41 0.35 -4.87
CA GLY A 74 19.60 -0.64 -5.94
C GLY A 74 20.94 -1.37 -5.94
N ALA A 75 21.94 -0.88 -5.20
CA ALA A 75 23.24 -1.55 -5.11
C ALA A 75 23.19 -2.94 -4.45
N THR A 76 22.05 -3.33 -3.86
CA THR A 76 21.85 -4.63 -3.19
C THR A 76 21.02 -5.65 -3.98
N VAL A 77 20.61 -5.34 -5.21
CA VAL A 77 19.81 -6.26 -6.06
C VAL A 77 20.25 -6.20 -7.52
N ASP A 78 20.47 -7.37 -8.13
CA ASP A 78 20.60 -7.50 -9.58
C ASP A 78 19.19 -7.35 -10.18
N VAL A 79 18.89 -6.21 -10.82
CA VAL A 79 17.56 -5.89 -11.36
C VAL A 79 17.55 -6.19 -12.86
N PRO A 80 16.97 -7.31 -13.33
CA PRO A 80 16.89 -7.57 -14.75
C PRO A 80 15.80 -6.71 -15.37
N GLY A 81 16.19 -5.85 -16.31
CA GLY A 81 15.35 -5.25 -17.36
C GLY A 81 13.96 -4.77 -16.93
N VAL A 82 13.85 -3.47 -16.62
CA VAL A 82 12.56 -2.75 -16.57
C VAL A 82 11.86 -2.89 -17.94
N GLY A 83 11.00 -3.90 -18.05
CA GLY A 83 10.25 -4.23 -19.25
C GLY A 83 8.97 -3.42 -19.33
N THR A 84 8.74 -2.75 -20.46
CA THR A 84 7.49 -2.07 -20.79
C THR A 84 6.37 -3.08 -21.05
N GLY A 85 5.69 -3.52 -19.99
CA GLY A 85 4.52 -4.41 -20.06
C GLY A 85 3.23 -3.68 -19.67
N PHE A 86 2.56 -3.05 -20.65
CA PHE A 86 1.18 -2.59 -20.50
C PHE A 86 0.23 -3.66 -21.06
N VAL A 87 -0.79 -4.06 -20.29
CA VAL A 87 -2.21 -4.18 -20.66
C VAL A 87 -3.01 -4.83 -19.53
N ALA A 88 -4.26 -4.36 -19.39
CA ALA A 88 -5.41 -4.85 -18.61
C ALA A 88 -5.64 -4.25 -17.20
N SER A 89 -6.46 -3.19 -17.16
CA SER A 89 -7.57 -3.01 -16.19
C SER A 89 -8.47 -1.84 -16.62
N ALA A 90 -9.13 -1.97 -17.78
CA ALA A 90 -10.01 -0.93 -18.33
C ALA A 90 -11.44 -0.95 -17.77
N LEU A 91 -11.77 -1.80 -16.79
CA LEU A 91 -13.11 -1.88 -16.21
C LEU A 91 -13.07 -1.95 -14.66
N ARG A 92 -12.47 -0.94 -14.01
CA ARG A 92 -12.59 -0.72 -12.55
C ARG A 92 -12.73 0.76 -12.24
N LEU A 93 -13.85 1.36 -12.69
CA LEU A 93 -14.18 2.77 -12.48
C LEU A 93 -14.11 3.14 -10.98
N GLY A 94 -13.03 3.81 -10.57
CA GLY A 94 -12.94 4.57 -9.31
C GLY A 94 -12.44 3.85 -8.04
N ARG A 95 -12.26 2.52 -8.04
CA ARG A 95 -11.81 1.74 -6.87
C ARG A 95 -10.41 2.17 -6.38
N GLY A 96 -10.24 2.35 -5.07
CA GLY A 96 -8.99 2.85 -4.47
C GLY A 96 -8.62 4.30 -4.82
N GLY A 97 -9.52 5.04 -5.49
CA GLY A 97 -9.31 6.40 -6.00
C GLY A 97 -9.99 7.51 -5.18
N LEU A 98 -10.80 7.14 -4.20
CA LEU A 98 -11.55 8.02 -3.30
C LEU A 98 -11.58 7.36 -1.92
N VAL A 99 -11.52 8.15 -0.86
CA VAL A 99 -11.81 7.66 0.50
C VAL A 99 -13.30 7.38 0.62
N ASP A 100 -13.63 6.22 1.17
CA ASP A 100 -14.97 5.79 1.47
C ASP A 100 -15.54 6.65 2.61
N LYS A 101 -16.77 7.14 2.47
CA LYS A 101 -17.42 7.98 3.49
C LYS A 101 -17.60 7.25 4.83
N SER A 102 -17.66 5.92 4.79
CA SER A 102 -17.73 5.08 5.97
C SER A 102 -16.39 4.98 6.71
N ALA A 103 -15.25 5.35 6.11
CA ALA A 103 -13.96 5.26 6.78
C ALA A 103 -13.97 5.96 8.15
N LEU A 104 -13.34 5.33 9.14
CA LEU A 104 -13.22 5.93 10.47
C LEU A 104 -12.45 7.27 10.39
N PRO A 105 -12.86 8.27 11.20
CA PRO A 105 -12.30 9.62 11.12
C PRO A 105 -10.83 9.67 11.54
N ALA A 106 -10.47 8.90 12.57
CA ALA A 106 -9.11 8.77 13.05
C ALA A 106 -8.42 7.55 12.41
N PRO A 107 -7.11 7.63 12.11
CA PRO A 107 -6.33 6.46 11.73
C PRO A 107 -6.15 5.50 12.92
N PRO A 108 -5.78 4.23 12.68
CA PRO A 108 -5.36 3.32 13.74
C PRO A 108 -4.10 3.83 14.46
N ASP A 109 -3.91 3.45 15.72
CA ASP A 109 -2.75 3.86 16.53
C ASP A 109 -1.42 3.35 15.95
N ARG A 110 -1.45 2.15 15.35
CA ARG A 110 -0.31 1.54 14.66
C ARG A 110 -0.66 1.20 13.22
N PRO A 111 0.25 1.40 12.26
CA PRO A 111 0.03 0.98 10.88
C PRO A 111 -0.17 -0.52 10.82
N LEU A 112 -1.05 -0.97 9.93
CA LEU A 112 -1.21 -2.40 9.64
C LEU A 112 0.03 -2.90 8.88
N VAL A 113 0.29 -4.19 8.89
CA VAL A 113 1.37 -4.78 8.06
C VAL A 113 0.75 -5.66 6.99
N LEU A 114 1.15 -5.46 5.75
CA LEU A 114 0.65 -6.22 4.61
C LEU A 114 1.82 -6.88 3.86
N TYR A 115 1.83 -8.21 3.84
CA TYR A 115 2.63 -8.96 2.86
C TYR A 115 1.89 -8.97 1.53
N SER A 116 2.51 -8.43 0.49
CA SER A 116 1.89 -8.22 -0.82
C SER A 116 2.93 -8.08 -1.92
N TYR A 117 2.52 -8.02 -3.18
CA TYR A 117 3.36 -7.56 -4.30
C TYR A 117 2.46 -7.06 -5.44
N GLU A 118 3.01 -6.25 -6.35
CA GLU A 118 2.22 -5.52 -7.36
C GLU A 118 1.52 -6.44 -8.38
N GLY A 119 2.18 -7.51 -8.80
CA GLY A 119 1.65 -8.45 -9.81
C GLY A 119 0.49 -9.35 -9.36
N ASN A 120 0.02 -9.26 -8.11
CA ASN A 120 -1.02 -10.13 -7.56
C ASN A 120 -2.38 -9.41 -7.44
N GLN A 121 -3.40 -9.94 -8.11
CA GLN A 121 -4.75 -9.36 -8.12
C GLN A 121 -5.43 -9.35 -6.75
N PHE A 122 -5.23 -10.39 -5.93
CA PHE A 122 -5.79 -10.48 -4.58
C PHE A 122 -5.14 -9.48 -3.62
N CYS A 123 -3.82 -9.30 -3.78
CA CYS A 123 -3.07 -8.25 -3.11
C CYS A 123 -3.59 -6.86 -3.47
N ARG A 124 -3.88 -6.62 -4.75
CA ARG A 124 -4.44 -5.36 -5.21
C ARG A 124 -5.79 -5.07 -4.56
N LEU A 125 -6.68 -6.06 -4.42
CA LEU A 125 -7.98 -5.88 -3.74
C LEU A 125 -7.80 -5.35 -2.32
N VAL A 126 -6.88 -5.95 -1.55
CA VAL A 126 -6.61 -5.50 -0.18
C VAL A 126 -6.04 -4.07 -0.15
N ARG A 127 -5.10 -3.73 -1.05
CA ARG A 127 -4.55 -2.36 -1.15
C ARG A 127 -5.59 -1.33 -1.56
N GLU A 128 -6.53 -1.69 -2.44
CA GLU A 128 -7.67 -0.84 -2.80
C GLU A 128 -8.51 -0.53 -1.55
N VAL A 129 -8.82 -1.53 -0.72
CA VAL A 129 -9.58 -1.33 0.53
C VAL A 129 -8.80 -0.53 1.57
N LEU A 130 -7.51 -0.78 1.76
CA LEU A 130 -6.66 0.04 2.63
C LEU A 130 -6.65 1.50 2.17
N CYS A 131 -6.63 1.75 0.86
CA CYS A 131 -6.73 3.10 0.31
C CYS A 131 -8.10 3.74 0.51
N GLU A 132 -9.18 2.99 0.29
CA GLU A 132 -10.57 3.45 0.48
C GLU A 132 -10.85 3.78 1.95
N LEU A 133 -10.31 3.01 2.89
CA LEU A 133 -10.47 3.25 4.33
C LEU A 133 -9.42 4.21 4.90
N ASP A 134 -8.55 4.75 4.04
CA ASP A 134 -7.50 5.69 4.39
C ASP A 134 -6.50 5.16 5.44
N LEU A 135 -6.28 3.84 5.45
CA LEU A 135 -5.50 3.14 6.48
C LEU A 135 -4.01 3.12 6.13
N PRO A 136 -3.12 3.73 6.94
CA PRO A 136 -1.69 3.59 6.77
C PRO A 136 -1.23 2.16 7.02
N TYR A 137 -0.28 1.69 6.24
CA TYR A 137 0.26 0.33 6.37
C TYR A 137 1.73 0.23 5.97
N GLU A 138 2.45 -0.69 6.61
CA GLU A 138 3.75 -1.15 6.18
C GLU A 138 3.57 -2.23 5.11
N LEU A 139 4.09 -1.99 3.91
CA LEU A 139 4.10 -2.93 2.82
C LEU A 139 5.40 -3.75 2.87
N ARG A 140 5.27 -5.05 3.11
CA ARG A 140 6.36 -6.03 3.03
C ARG A 140 6.25 -6.78 1.71
N SER A 141 7.09 -6.45 0.73
CA SER A 141 6.96 -7.08 -0.59
C SER A 141 7.39 -8.56 -0.55
N ALA A 142 6.51 -9.50 -0.86
CA ALA A 142 6.80 -10.94 -0.86
C ALA A 142 6.70 -11.54 -2.29
N GLY A 143 7.16 -10.76 -3.27
CA GLY A 143 7.25 -11.15 -4.67
C GLY A 143 8.20 -12.34 -4.91
N LYS A 144 8.17 -12.89 -6.13
CA LYS A 144 9.05 -14.01 -6.51
C LYS A 144 10.52 -13.64 -6.27
N GLY A 145 11.26 -14.49 -5.55
CA GLY A 145 12.67 -14.25 -5.20
C GLY A 145 12.89 -13.45 -3.92
N SER A 146 11.86 -12.85 -3.33
CA SER A 146 11.98 -12.13 -2.07
C SER A 146 12.30 -13.07 -0.89
N PRO A 147 13.27 -12.73 -0.01
CA PRO A 147 13.51 -13.44 1.24
C PRO A 147 12.30 -13.39 2.19
N ARG A 148 11.42 -12.40 2.06
CA ARG A 148 10.21 -12.27 2.89
C ARG A 148 9.17 -13.34 2.61
N ARG A 149 9.30 -14.09 1.53
CA ARG A 149 8.51 -15.32 1.33
C ARG A 149 8.82 -16.36 2.41
N GLU A 150 10.07 -16.43 2.86
CA GLU A 150 10.47 -17.35 3.92
C GLU A 150 10.01 -16.85 5.29
N GLU A 151 10.17 -15.54 5.53
CA GLU A 151 9.57 -14.87 6.70
C GLU A 151 8.07 -15.18 6.82
N LEU A 152 7.33 -15.08 5.71
CA LEU A 152 5.91 -15.36 5.68
C LEU A 152 5.58 -16.84 5.96
N LYS A 153 6.41 -17.78 5.50
CA LYS A 153 6.24 -19.20 5.86
C LYS A 153 6.43 -19.43 7.35
N ILE A 154 7.45 -18.82 7.93
CA ILE A 154 7.72 -18.94 9.36
C ILE A 154 6.53 -18.41 10.15
N LEU A 155 5.99 -17.26 9.76
CA LEU A 155 4.84 -16.65 10.41
C LEU A 155 3.56 -17.48 10.29
N THR A 156 3.31 -18.09 9.13
CA THR A 156 2.06 -18.82 8.84
C THR A 156 2.15 -20.31 9.13
N GLY A 157 3.32 -20.82 9.54
CA GLY A 157 3.54 -22.26 9.71
C GLY A 157 3.67 -23.05 8.40
N GLY A 158 4.02 -22.38 7.29
CA GLY A 158 4.41 -23.04 6.03
C GLY A 158 3.92 -22.40 4.74
N SER A 159 3.07 -21.38 4.80
CA SER A 159 2.52 -20.70 3.60
C SER A 159 3.29 -19.43 3.24
N SER A 160 3.52 -19.22 1.94
CA SER A 160 4.06 -17.97 1.39
C SER A 160 3.06 -17.28 0.46
N GLN A 161 1.78 -17.58 0.63
CA GLN A 161 0.72 -17.00 -0.18
C GLN A 161 0.45 -15.56 0.26
N CYS A 162 0.21 -14.70 -0.73
CA CYS A 162 -0.15 -13.31 -0.51
C CYS A 162 -1.54 -13.04 -1.09
N PRO A 163 -2.32 -12.11 -0.50
CA PRO A 163 -1.96 -11.23 0.61
C PRO A 163 -1.85 -11.94 1.97
N PHE A 164 -1.18 -11.32 2.93
CA PHE A 164 -1.28 -11.67 4.35
C PHE A 164 -1.27 -10.39 5.18
N LEU A 165 -2.29 -10.19 6.01
CA LEU A 165 -2.47 -9.00 6.83
C LEU A 165 -2.16 -9.32 8.29
N LEU A 166 -1.38 -8.47 8.92
CA LEU A 166 -1.25 -8.38 10.37
C LEU A 166 -1.86 -7.06 10.82
N ASP A 167 -2.77 -7.12 11.79
CA ASP A 167 -3.28 -5.95 12.47
C ASP A 167 -2.73 -5.89 13.90
N PRO A 168 -1.69 -5.09 14.16
CA PRO A 168 -1.13 -4.99 15.50
C PRO A 168 -2.11 -4.39 16.51
N ASN A 169 -3.12 -3.63 16.06
CA ASN A 169 -4.10 -2.96 16.92
C ASN A 169 -5.11 -3.93 17.54
N SER A 170 -5.29 -5.11 16.95
CA SER A 170 -6.21 -6.16 17.44
C SER A 170 -5.51 -7.51 17.69
N GLY A 171 -4.29 -7.69 17.17
CA GLY A 171 -3.58 -8.98 17.18
C GLY A 171 -4.02 -9.94 16.07
N VAL A 172 -4.93 -9.51 15.18
CA VAL A 172 -5.47 -10.35 14.09
C VAL A 172 -4.42 -10.60 13.01
N GLN A 173 -4.43 -11.82 12.47
CA GLN A 173 -3.60 -12.26 11.35
C GLN A 173 -4.47 -13.01 10.34
N LEU A 174 -4.43 -12.64 9.06
CA LEU A 174 -5.35 -13.17 8.02
C LEU A 174 -4.62 -13.38 6.69
N ALA A 175 -4.94 -14.47 5.98
CA ALA A 175 -4.35 -14.81 4.67
C ALA A 175 -5.32 -14.62 3.50
N GLU A 176 -6.59 -14.99 3.67
CA GLU A 176 -7.55 -14.97 2.58
C GLU A 176 -7.98 -13.55 2.25
N SER A 177 -7.83 -13.16 0.97
CA SER A 177 -8.10 -11.77 0.56
C SER A 177 -9.54 -11.32 0.81
N ALA A 178 -10.51 -12.24 0.71
CA ALA A 178 -11.91 -11.95 1.02
C ALA A 178 -12.10 -11.66 2.51
N ASP A 179 -11.57 -12.53 3.37
CA ASP A 179 -11.62 -12.38 4.84
C ASP A 179 -10.90 -11.11 5.29
N ILE A 180 -9.76 -10.80 4.68
CA ILE A 180 -9.03 -9.55 4.94
C ILE A 180 -9.90 -8.34 4.60
N VAL A 181 -10.54 -8.34 3.43
CA VAL A 181 -11.42 -7.23 3.00
C VAL A 181 -12.62 -7.08 3.92
N GLU A 182 -13.26 -8.20 4.28
CA GLU A 182 -14.38 -8.22 5.23
C GLU A 182 -13.95 -7.67 6.58
N TYR A 183 -12.84 -8.16 7.13
CA TYR A 183 -12.26 -7.70 8.39
C TYR A 183 -12.00 -6.19 8.37
N LEU A 184 -11.31 -5.70 7.34
CA LEU A 184 -10.97 -4.28 7.24
C LEU A 184 -12.22 -3.41 7.22
N ARG A 185 -13.25 -3.79 6.46
CA ARG A 185 -14.52 -3.05 6.42
C ARG A 185 -15.31 -3.18 7.73
N GLY A 186 -15.32 -4.34 8.35
CA GLY A 186 -15.97 -4.54 9.65
C GLY A 186 -15.32 -3.70 10.76
N ARG A 187 -13.99 -3.64 10.78
CA ARG A 187 -13.23 -3.01 11.87
C ARG A 187 -12.96 -1.51 11.68
N TYR A 188 -12.83 -1.07 10.43
CA TYR A 188 -12.37 0.28 10.08
C TYR A 188 -13.37 1.10 9.25
N SER A 189 -14.62 0.64 9.16
CA SER A 189 -15.74 1.41 8.61
C SER A 189 -16.84 1.63 9.66
N ARG A 190 -17.46 2.82 9.63
CA ARG A 190 -18.70 3.12 10.35
C ARG A 190 -19.81 2.22 9.81
N GLY A 191 -20.43 1.43 10.69
CA GLY A 191 -21.46 0.45 10.33
C GLY A 191 -20.96 -0.99 10.22
N GLY A 192 -19.67 -1.26 10.46
CA GLY A 192 -19.11 -2.62 10.49
C GLY A 192 -19.49 -3.47 11.72
N ALA A 193 -20.32 -2.93 12.62
CA ALA A 193 -20.92 -3.68 13.72
C ALA A 193 -22.44 -3.80 13.52
N SER A 194 -22.86 -4.76 12.70
CA SER A 194 -24.23 -5.30 12.74
C SER A 194 -24.32 -6.70 12.11
N VAL A 195 -23.68 -7.71 12.72
CA VAL A 195 -24.23 -9.08 12.73
C VAL A 195 -23.87 -9.71 14.08
N GLY A 196 -24.87 -9.89 14.93
CA GLY A 196 -24.72 -10.55 16.22
C GLY A 196 -25.74 -10.07 17.25
N SER A 197 -27.02 -10.39 17.04
CA SER A 197 -28.01 -10.44 18.12
C SER A 197 -29.18 -11.35 17.72
N SER A 198 -29.29 -12.45 18.47
CA SER A 198 -30.37 -13.46 18.54
C SER A 198 -30.28 -14.63 17.55
#